data_AF-A0A378FMT4-F1
#
_entry.id   AF-A0A378FMT4-F1
#
_cell.length_a   1.000
_cell.length_b   1.000
_cell.length_c   1.000
_cell.angle_alpha   90.00
_cell.angle_beta   90.00
_cell.angle_gamma   90.00
#
_symmetry.space_group_name_H-M   'P 1'
#
loop_
_entity.id
_entity.type
_entity.pdbx_description
1 polymer ?
#
loop_
_entity_poly.entity_id
_entity_poly.type
_entity_poly.pdbx_seq_one_letter_code
_entity_poly.pdbx_strand_id
1 'polypeptide(L)' 'MEIGFLDRFTGAVVLTGDVSAVEYALRQVTRTLGELMRFTACPITRT' A
#
# COMPACT_ATOMS: atom_id res chain seq x y z
N MET A 1 4.00 -8.12 -10.05
CA MET A 1 3.71 -7.46 -8.77
C MET A 1 2.90 -8.44 -7.95
N GLU A 2 3.37 -8.76 -6.75
CA GLU A 2 2.91 -9.88 -5.95
C GLU A 2 2.81 -9.48 -4.48
N ILE A 3 1.98 -10.19 -3.73
CA ILE A 3 1.89 -10.04 -2.27
C ILE A 3 2.90 -11.01 -1.67
N GLY A 4 4.00 -10.47 -1.14
CA GLY A 4 5.02 -11.26 -0.45
C GLY A 4 4.59 -11.68 0.95
N PHE A 5 3.73 -10.88 1.60
CA PHE A 5 3.23 -11.16 2.95
C PHE A 5 1.94 -10.38 3.22
N LEU A 6 1.02 -10.99 3.98
CA LEU A 6 -0.22 -10.38 4.45
C LEU A 6 -0.50 -10.87 5.88
N ASP A 7 -0.56 -9.94 6.83
CA ASP A 7 -0.86 -10.22 8.23
C ASP A 7 -2.02 -9.38 8.74
N ARG A 8 -3.12 -10.07 9.01
CA ARG A 8 -4.37 -9.49 9.53
C ARG A 8 -4.37 -9.25 11.03
N PHE A 9 -3.39 -9.80 11.77
CA PHE A 9 -3.28 -9.60 13.21
C PHE A 9 -2.52 -8.31 13.52
N THR A 10 -1.43 -8.05 12.79
CA THR A 10 -0.64 -6.81 12.94
C THR A 10 -1.08 -5.69 11.99
N GLY A 11 -1.83 -6.02 10.93
CA GLY A 11 -2.24 -5.06 9.90
C GLY A 11 -1.14 -4.73 8.88
N ALA A 12 -0.16 -5.62 8.71
CA ALA A 12 0.98 -5.42 7.82
C ALA A 12 0.79 -6.13 6.47
N VAL A 13 1.24 -5.47 5.38
CA VAL A 13 1.29 -6.03 4.04
C VAL A 13 2.65 -5.72 3.42
N VAL A 14 3.27 -6.70 2.76
CA VAL A 14 4.50 -6.51 1.99
C VAL A 14 4.21 -6.83 0.52
N LEU A 15 4.50 -5.87 -0.35
CA LEU A 15 4.32 -5.95 -1.79
C LEU A 15 5.68 -6.02 -2.47
N THR A 16 5.81 -6.86 -3.49
CA THR A 16 7.05 -7.03 -4.26
C THR A 16 6.79 -6.87 -5.76
N GLY A 17 7.75 -6.33 -6.48
CA GLY A 17 7.68 -6.11 -7.92
C GLY A 17 8.58 -4.96 -8.36
N ASP A 18 8.46 -4.58 -9.62
CA ASP A 18 9.17 -3.41 -10.16
C ASP A 18 8.79 -2.15 -9.39
N VAL A 19 9.77 -1.25 -9.24
CA VAL A 19 9.62 0.00 -8.47
C VAL A 19 8.38 0.79 -8.89
N SER A 20 8.14 0.91 -10.21
CA SER A 20 6.98 1.62 -10.75
C SER A 20 5.65 0.94 -10.39
N ALA A 21 5.60 -0.38 -10.38
CA ALA A 21 4.42 -1.15 -10.03
C ALA A 21 4.10 -1.05 -8.53
N VAL A 22 5.12 -1.11 -7.67
CA VAL A 22 4.98 -0.94 -6.21
C VAL A 22 4.50 0.47 -5.89
N GLU A 23 5.11 1.50 -6.47
CA GLU A 23 4.72 2.89 -6.26
C GLU A 23 3.27 3.15 -6.71
N TYR A 24 2.90 2.64 -7.88
CA TYR A 24 1.53 2.74 -8.39
C TYR A 24 0.52 2.10 -7.42
N ALA A 25 0.81 0.90 -6.94
CA ALA A 25 -0.09 0.21 -6.04
C ALA A 25 -0.22 0.88 -4.66
N LEU A 26 0.89 1.35 -4.09
CA LEU A 26 0.83 2.15 -2.85
C LEU A 26 -0.07 3.37 -3.03
N ARG A 27 0.07 4.11 -4.15
CA ARG A 27 -0.81 5.25 -4.47
C ARG A 27 -2.28 4.85 -4.55
N GLN A 28 -2.59 3.73 -5.22
CA GLN A 28 -3.98 3.25 -5.34
C GLN A 28 -4.56 2.81 -3.99
N VAL A 29 -3.80 2.08 -3.18
CA VAL A 29 -4.25 1.63 -1.85
C VAL A 29 -4.50 2.83 -0.95
N THR A 30 -3.53 3.74 -0.81
CA THR A 30 -3.67 4.93 0.03
C THR A 30 -4.83 5.81 -0.42
N ARG A 31 -5.04 5.97 -1.75
CA ARG A 31 -6.18 6.71 -2.29
C ARG A 31 -7.51 6.04 -1.94
N THR A 32 -7.64 4.73 -2.17
CA THR A 32 -8.87 3.99 -1.84
C THR A 32 -9.20 4.05 -0.35
N LEU A 33 -8.22 3.79 0.51
CA LEU A 33 -8.42 3.84 1.96
C LEU A 33 -8.75 5.27 2.43
N GLY A 34 -8.07 6.28 1.91
CA GLY A 34 -8.28 7.67 2.29
C GLY A 34 -9.58 8.28 1.76
N GLU A 35 -9.84 8.17 0.46
CA GLU A 35 -10.95 8.85 -0.21
C GLU A 35 -12.27 8.08 -0.09
N LEU A 36 -12.25 6.76 -0.31
CA LEU A 36 -13.46 5.94 -0.31
C LEU A 36 -13.82 5.49 1.10
N MET A 37 -12.83 5.05 1.88
CA MET A 37 -13.06 4.50 3.22
C MET A 37 -12.90 5.54 4.34
N ARG A 38 -12.47 6.77 4.02
CA ARG A 38 -12.29 7.88 4.97
C ARG A 38 -11.25 7.61 6.06
N PHE A 39 -10.21 6.84 5.76
CA PHE A 39 -9.09 6.62 6.68
C PHE A 39 -8.12 7.80 6.65
N THR A 40 -7.45 8.07 7.78
CA THR A 40 -6.33 9.01 7.81
C THR A 40 -5.10 8.35 7.17
N ALA A 41 -4.69 8.85 6.01
CA ALA A 41 -3.54 8.35 5.26
C ALA A 41 -2.27 9.18 5.53
N CYS A 42 -1.10 8.55 5.44
CA CYS A 42 0.20 9.21 5.43
C CYS A 42 0.75 9.39 4.00
N PRO A 43 1.67 10.36 3.78
CA PRO A 43 2.40 10.45 2.52
C PRO A 43 3.24 9.19 2.26
N ILE A 44 3.32 8.77 1.00
CA ILE A 44 4.18 7.66 0.59
C ILE A 44 5.65 8.10 0.66
N THR A 45 6.49 7.31 1.32
CA THR A 45 7.94 7.53 1.45
C THR A 45 8.72 6.55 0.55
N ARG A 46 9.98 6.90 0.22
CA ARG A 46 10.88 6.08 -0.61
C ARG A 46 12.32 6.20 -0.11
N THR A 47 13.04 5.08 -0.10
CA THR A 47 14.47 4.97 0.24
C THR A 47 15.24 4.35 -0.90
#